data_AF-A0A2S2NEW1-F1
#
_entry.id   AF-A0A2S2NEW1-F1
#
_cell.length_a   1.000
_cell.length_b   1.000
_cell.length_c   1.000
_cell.angle_alpha   90.00
_cell.angle_beta   90.00
_cell.angle_gamma   90.00
#
_symmetry.space_group_name_H-M   'P 1'
#
loop_
_entity.id
_entity.type
_entity.pdbx_description
1 polymer ?
#
loop_
_entity_poly.entity_id
_entity_poly.type
_entity_poly.pdbx_seq_one_letter_code
_entity_poly.pdbx_strand_id
1 'polypeptide(L)'
;DAVASQHPSQSAPDGVTKAQCPLGIKYGCNPLTEAPSLMAMAYNLGLSVVGVSFYVDSKYNEPTIFRKAIIASAHIFKIGQIIGFKNMHLLSIGGGFPGNKNTSLDNVCTFLKRKF
;
A
#
# COMPACT_ATOMS: atom_id res chain seq x y z
N ASP A 1 -21.36 6.57 -22.66
CA ASP A 1 -22.42 5.54 -22.67
C ASP A 1 -21.90 4.22 -22.17
N ALA A 2 -22.60 3.67 -21.18
CA ALA A 2 -22.30 2.40 -20.55
C ALA A 2 -22.71 1.24 -21.48
N VAL A 3 -21.82 0.26 -21.65
CA VAL A 3 -22.21 -1.10 -22.05
C VAL A 3 -21.52 -2.07 -21.09
N ALA A 4 -22.33 -2.59 -20.16
CA ALA A 4 -22.02 -3.76 -19.38
C ALA A 4 -22.34 -5.00 -20.23
N SER A 5 -21.31 -5.77 -20.58
CA SER A 5 -21.49 -7.14 -21.10
C SER A 5 -21.15 -8.12 -19.98
N GLN A 6 -22.16 -8.89 -19.56
CA GLN A 6 -22.03 -10.02 -18.64
C GLN A 6 -21.63 -11.29 -19.41
N HIS A 7 -20.56 -11.97 -19.01
CA HIS A 7 -20.41 -13.43 -19.14
C HIS A 7 -19.22 -13.96 -18.28
N PRO A 8 -19.10 -15.28 -18.05
CA PRO A 8 -19.70 -16.04 -16.96
C PRO A 8 -18.69 -16.41 -15.86
N SER A 9 -19.22 -16.90 -14.75
CA SER A 9 -18.52 -17.50 -13.61
C SER A 9 -17.42 -18.49 -14.02
N GLN A 10 -16.17 -18.15 -13.75
CA GLN A 10 -15.08 -19.13 -13.58
C GLN A 10 -14.48 -18.98 -12.19
N SER A 11 -14.68 -20.02 -11.39
CA SER A 11 -14.10 -20.22 -10.06
C SER A 11 -12.59 -20.42 -10.18
N ALA A 12 -11.82 -19.45 -9.70
CA ALA A 12 -10.38 -19.58 -9.52
C ALA A 12 -10.08 -20.47 -8.30
N PRO A 13 -9.00 -21.27 -8.32
CA PRO A 13 -8.68 -22.26 -7.29
C PRO A 13 -8.31 -21.58 -5.96
N ASP A 14 -8.57 -22.31 -4.88
CA ASP A 14 -8.38 -21.91 -3.49
C ASP A 14 -6.97 -21.33 -3.23
N GLY A 15 -6.91 -20.04 -2.86
CA GLY A 15 -5.66 -19.43 -2.40
C GLY A 15 -5.49 -17.93 -2.63
N VAL A 16 -6.32 -17.28 -3.45
CA VAL A 16 -6.25 -15.82 -3.66
C VAL A 16 -7.56 -15.17 -3.19
N THR A 17 -7.56 -14.72 -1.95
CA THR A 17 -8.68 -13.98 -1.35
C THR A 17 -8.79 -12.58 -1.98
N LYS A 18 -9.93 -12.33 -2.65
CA LYS A 18 -10.20 -11.06 -3.32
C LYS A 18 -10.59 -9.97 -2.30
N ALA A 19 -9.99 -8.79 -2.44
CA ALA A 19 -10.37 -7.60 -1.68
C ALA A 19 -11.83 -7.26 -2.02
N GLN A 20 -12.62 -6.77 -1.07
CA GLN A 20 -14.00 -6.36 -1.39
C GLN A 20 -14.02 -5.07 -2.21
N CYS A 21 -12.97 -4.26 -2.10
CA CYS A 21 -12.71 -3.14 -2.98
C CYS A 21 -11.21 -3.11 -3.29
N PRO A 22 -10.75 -3.69 -4.42
CA PRO A 22 -9.33 -3.69 -4.77
C PRO A 22 -8.88 -2.29 -5.20
N LEU A 23 -8.64 -1.40 -4.24
CA LEU A 23 -8.15 -0.05 -4.49
C LEU A 23 -6.76 -0.06 -5.14
N GLY A 24 -5.97 -1.12 -4.99
CA GLY A 24 -4.66 -1.26 -5.64
C GLY A 24 -4.71 -1.32 -7.17
N ILE A 25 -5.87 -1.60 -7.77
CA ILE A 25 -6.06 -1.52 -9.23
C ILE A 25 -6.31 -0.07 -9.67
N LYS A 26 -6.85 0.76 -8.77
CA LYS A 26 -7.26 2.14 -9.05
C LYS A 26 -6.24 3.18 -8.58
N TYR A 27 -5.49 2.88 -7.53
CA TYR A 27 -4.59 3.80 -6.84
C TYR A 27 -3.29 3.10 -6.41
N GLY A 28 -2.23 3.89 -6.29
CA GLY A 28 -0.89 3.42 -5.94
C GLY A 28 0.04 3.42 -7.15
N CYS A 29 1.30 3.06 -6.90
CA CYS A 29 2.30 2.85 -7.94
C CYS A 29 3.14 1.63 -7.59
N ASN A 30 3.74 1.01 -8.60
CA ASN A 30 4.70 -0.05 -8.39
C ASN A 30 5.93 0.51 -7.66
N PRO A 31 6.29 -0.02 -6.48
CA PRO A 31 7.37 0.52 -5.65
C PRO A 31 8.77 0.31 -6.23
N LEU A 32 8.93 -0.59 -7.20
CA LEU A 32 10.22 -0.92 -7.82
C LEU A 32 10.44 -0.21 -9.16
N THR A 33 9.37 -0.01 -9.95
CA THR A 33 9.50 0.54 -11.31
C THR A 33 8.98 1.98 -11.43
N GLU A 34 7.82 2.27 -10.86
CA GLU A 34 7.14 3.55 -11.03
C GLU A 34 7.56 4.57 -9.97
N ALA A 35 7.62 4.15 -8.69
CA ALA A 35 7.98 5.04 -7.59
C ALA A 35 9.34 5.74 -7.81
N PRO A 36 10.43 5.07 -8.25
CA PRO A 36 11.69 5.75 -8.52
C PRO A 36 11.57 6.84 -9.60
N SER A 37 10.82 6.55 -10.66
CA SER A 37 10.59 7.48 -11.78
C SER A 37 9.81 8.72 -11.32
N LEU A 38 8.77 8.52 -10.51
CA LEU A 38 7.98 9.61 -9.92
C LEU A 38 8.82 10.47 -8.97
N MET A 39 9.66 9.84 -8.14
CA MET A 39 10.56 10.55 -7.21
C MET A 39 11.58 11.41 -7.96
N ALA A 40 12.18 10.89 -9.03
CA ALA A 40 13.12 11.64 -9.86
C ALA A 40 12.43 12.84 -10.54
N MET A 41 11.21 12.65 -11.05
CA MET A 41 10.43 13.73 -11.64
C MET A 41 10.10 14.82 -10.60
N ALA A 42 9.64 14.44 -9.40
CA ALA A 42 9.35 15.38 -8.33
C ALA A 42 10.59 16.21 -7.95
N TYR A 43 11.76 15.56 -7.89
CA TYR A 43 13.02 16.26 -7.63
C TYR A 43 13.38 17.26 -8.73
N ASN A 44 13.27 16.86 -10.00
CA ASN A 44 13.56 17.73 -11.15
C ASN A 44 12.61 18.94 -11.23
N LEU A 45 11.39 18.79 -10.71
CA LEU A 45 10.40 19.88 -10.61
C LEU A 45 10.61 20.76 -9.36
N GLY A 46 11.60 20.47 -8.53
CA GLY A 46 11.86 21.21 -7.29
C GLY A 46 10.81 20.98 -6.19
N LEU A 47 10.01 19.91 -6.29
CA LEU A 47 9.02 19.55 -5.28
C LEU A 47 9.68 18.88 -4.08
N SER A 48 9.06 19.03 -2.91
CA SER A 48 9.47 18.30 -1.72
C SER A 48 8.63 17.05 -1.55
N VAL A 49 9.28 15.89 -1.46
CA VAL A 49 8.64 14.64 -1.03
C VAL A 49 9.02 14.38 0.42
N VAL A 50 8.03 14.28 1.30
CA VAL A 50 8.21 14.12 2.74
C VAL A 50 7.97 12.69 3.24
N GLY A 51 7.47 11.80 2.39
CA GLY A 51 7.01 10.51 2.88
C GLY A 51 6.35 9.60 1.86
N VAL A 52 5.88 8.46 2.35
CA VAL A 52 5.15 7.44 1.58
C VAL A 52 3.82 7.17 2.28
N SER A 53 2.76 6.99 1.49
CA SER A 53 1.48 6.49 1.98
C SER A 53 1.11 5.20 1.27
N PHE A 54 0.57 4.25 2.02
CA PHE A 54 -0.07 3.06 1.46
C PHE A 54 -1.42 2.81 2.13
N TYR A 55 -2.20 1.89 1.58
CA TYR A 55 -3.48 1.47 2.13
C TYR A 55 -3.58 -0.05 2.04
N VAL A 56 -4.00 -0.70 3.13
CA VAL A 56 -4.27 -2.14 3.18
C VAL A 56 -5.75 -2.33 3.50
N ASP A 57 -6.48 -3.11 2.72
CA ASP A 57 -7.89 -3.41 3.03
C ASP A 57 -7.98 -4.45 4.18
N SER A 58 -8.66 -4.09 5.27
CA SER A 58 -8.93 -4.88 6.50
C SER A 58 -9.38 -6.32 6.29
N LYS A 59 -9.89 -6.64 5.10
CA LYS A 59 -10.39 -7.98 4.80
C LYS A 59 -9.32 -9.04 4.83
N TYR A 60 -8.08 -8.60 4.73
CA TYR A 60 -6.92 -9.42 4.96
C TYR A 60 -6.61 -9.37 6.44
N ASN A 61 -7.12 -10.35 7.18
CA ASN A 61 -6.62 -10.70 8.50
C ASN A 61 -5.19 -11.31 8.40
N GLU A 62 -4.37 -10.81 7.46
CA GLU A 62 -3.02 -11.22 7.12
C GLU A 62 -2.08 -10.05 7.44
N PRO A 63 -1.63 -9.91 8.71
CA PRO A 63 -0.80 -8.78 9.14
C PRO A 63 0.51 -8.62 8.35
N THR A 64 0.97 -9.71 7.73
CA THR A 64 2.10 -9.78 6.80
C THR A 64 1.97 -8.88 5.57
N ILE A 65 0.77 -8.45 5.14
CA ILE A 65 0.61 -7.45 4.07
C ILE A 65 1.17 -6.10 4.50
N PHE A 66 0.87 -5.66 5.74
CA PHE A 66 1.45 -4.43 6.29
C PHE A 66 2.99 -4.51 6.28
N ARG A 67 3.58 -5.69 6.56
CA ARG A 67 5.03 -5.89 6.48
C ARG A 67 5.57 -5.57 5.08
N LYS A 68 4.94 -6.17 4.06
CA LYS A 68 5.37 -5.99 2.66
C LYS A 68 5.29 -4.52 2.26
N ALA A 69 4.20 -3.84 2.65
CA ALA A 69 4.02 -2.42 2.38
C ALA A 69 5.04 -1.53 3.13
N ILE A 70 5.34 -1.82 4.40
CA ILE A 70 6.34 -1.11 5.18
C ILE A 70 7.74 -1.31 4.59
N ILE A 71 8.10 -2.53 4.18
CA ILE A 71 9.39 -2.82 3.53
C ILE A 71 9.52 -2.07 2.20
N ALA A 72 8.47 -2.09 1.37
CA ALA A 72 8.44 -1.34 0.12
C ALA A 72 8.58 0.17 0.37
N SER A 73 7.92 0.69 1.40
CA SER A 73 8.04 2.09 1.79
C SER A 73 9.45 2.44 2.24
N ALA A 74 10.08 1.59 3.07
CA ALA A 74 11.47 1.78 3.50
C ALA A 74 12.45 1.82 2.32
N HIS A 75 12.22 0.99 1.30
CA HIS A 75 12.99 1.03 0.05
C HIS A 75 12.81 2.37 -0.69
N ILE A 76 11.59 2.88 -0.80
CA ILE A 76 11.32 4.19 -1.42
C ILE A 76 11.96 5.33 -0.63
N PHE A 77 11.95 5.28 0.70
CA PHE A 77 12.69 6.24 1.54
C PHE A 77 14.19 6.21 1.22
N LYS A 78 14.77 5.03 1.02
CA LYS A 78 16.18 4.91 0.64
C LYS A 78 16.46 5.48 -0.75
N ILE A 79 15.59 5.22 -1.72
CA ILE A 79 15.66 5.82 -3.06
C ILE A 79 15.59 7.34 -2.97
N GLY A 80 14.67 7.88 -2.16
CA GLY A 80 14.53 9.32 -2.00
C GLY A 80 15.79 9.98 -1.41
N GLN A 81 16.45 9.32 -0.45
CA GLN A 81 17.75 9.76 0.06
C GLN A 81 18.83 9.77 -1.03
N ILE A 82 18.87 8.76 -1.89
CA ILE A 82 19.83 8.67 -3.01
C ILE A 82 19.59 9.79 -4.03
N ILE A 83 18.32 10.11 -4.32
CA ILE A 83 17.93 11.19 -5.24
C ILE A 83 18.30 12.57 -4.67
N GLY A 84 18.29 12.71 -3.33
CA GLY A 84 18.66 13.95 -2.65
C GLY A 84 17.55 14.59 -1.81
N PHE A 85 16.42 13.90 -1.59
CA PHE A 85 15.41 14.36 -0.65
C PHE A 85 15.93 14.28 0.78
N LYS A 86 16.10 15.44 1.42
CA LYS A 86 16.69 15.55 2.77
C LYS A 86 15.70 15.28 3.91
N ASN A 87 14.40 15.48 3.68
CA ASN A 87 13.38 15.56 4.74
C ASN A 87 12.25 14.52 4.57
N MET A 88 12.56 13.30 4.13
CA MET A 88 11.59 12.21 4.17
C MET A 88 11.48 11.65 5.59
N HIS A 89 10.33 11.83 6.23
CA HIS A 89 10.09 11.46 7.63
C HIS A 89 8.67 10.94 7.92
N LEU A 90 7.74 11.01 6.97
CA LEU A 90 6.34 10.64 7.16
C LEU A 90 6.01 9.29 6.51
N LEU A 91 5.58 8.31 7.31
CA LEU A 91 4.97 7.09 6.80
C LEU A 91 3.49 7.06 7.18
N SER A 92 2.61 7.07 6.18
CA SER A 92 1.18 6.88 6.35
C SER A 92 0.81 5.45 5.99
N ILE A 93 0.36 4.66 6.98
CA ILE A 93 -0.04 3.26 6.78
C ILE A 93 -1.49 3.11 6.30
N GLY A 94 -2.18 4.23 6.10
CA GLY A 94 -3.57 4.27 5.66
C GLY A 94 -4.56 3.76 6.69
N GLY A 95 -5.67 3.22 6.18
CA GLY A 95 -6.77 2.69 6.97
C GLY A 95 -7.04 1.23 6.64
N GLY A 96 -8.33 0.86 6.58
CA GLY A 96 -8.74 -0.54 6.42
C GLY A 96 -8.46 -1.34 7.69
N PHE A 97 -8.77 -0.77 8.84
CA PHE A 97 -8.85 -1.50 10.10
C PHE A 97 -10.32 -1.86 10.35
N PRO A 98 -10.62 -3.05 10.93
CA PRO A 98 -11.99 -3.43 11.18
C PRO A 98 -12.65 -2.53 12.23
N GLY A 99 -13.89 -2.10 11.97
CA GLY A 99 -14.67 -1.20 12.85
C GLY A 99 -16.02 -1.76 13.30
N ASN A 100 -16.33 -3.02 12.96
CA ASN A 100 -17.60 -3.65 13.31
C ASN A 100 -17.57 -4.21 14.74
N LYS A 101 -18.76 -4.40 15.34
CA LYS A 101 -18.88 -5.18 16.59
C LYS A 101 -18.28 -6.58 16.38
N ASN A 102 -17.64 -7.11 17.42
CA ASN A 102 -16.95 -8.41 17.42
C ASN A 102 -15.73 -8.51 16.49
N THR A 103 -15.08 -7.39 16.18
CA THR A 103 -13.76 -7.36 15.52
C THR A 103 -12.70 -6.79 16.47
N SER A 104 -11.44 -7.20 16.31
CA SER A 104 -10.32 -6.74 17.14
C SER A 104 -9.17 -6.20 16.27
N LEU A 105 -8.48 -5.18 16.80
CA LEU A 105 -7.27 -4.61 16.23
C LEU A 105 -6.00 -5.30 16.74
N ASP A 106 -6.10 -6.17 17.73
CA ASP A 106 -4.95 -6.68 18.48
C ASP A 106 -3.92 -7.39 17.60
N ASN A 107 -4.38 -8.16 16.62
CA ASN A 107 -3.50 -8.87 15.68
C ASN A 107 -2.67 -7.88 14.83
N VAL A 108 -3.31 -6.83 14.33
CA VAL A 108 -2.65 -5.81 13.50
C VAL A 108 -1.72 -4.95 14.36
N CYS A 109 -2.17 -4.53 15.55
CA CYS A 109 -1.37 -3.76 16.49
C CYS A 109 -0.13 -4.54 16.95
N THR A 110 -0.28 -5.82 17.30
CA THR A 110 0.84 -6.70 17.69
C THR A 110 1.87 -6.77 16.57
N PHE A 111 1.42 -6.84 15.33
CA PHE A 111 2.31 -6.90 14.18
C PHE A 111 3.03 -5.57 13.92
N LEU A 112 2.32 -4.44 13.93
CA LEU A 112 2.87 -3.11 13.69
C LEU A 112 3.84 -2.65 14.78
N LYS A 113 3.70 -3.13 16.02
CA LYS A 113 4.62 -2.82 17.13
C LYS A 113 5.97 -3.51 17.03
N ARG A 114 6.14 -4.52 16.16
CA ARG A 114 7.42 -5.23 16.02
C ARG A 114 8.43 -4.34 15.31
N LYS A 115 9.64 -4.27 15.86
CA LYS A 115 10.78 -3.64 15.20
C LYS A 115 11.22 -4.53 14.03
N PHE A 116 11.34 -3.94 12.84
CA PHE A 116 11.78 -4.62 11.62
C PHE A 116 13.24 -4.28 11.32
#